data_AF-A0A2D5GSW3-F1
#
_entry.id   AF-A0A2D5GSW3-F1
#
_cell.length_a   1.000
_cell.length_b   1.000
_cell.length_c   1.000
_cell.angle_alpha   90.00
_cell.angle_beta   90.00
_cell.angle_gamma   90.00
#
_symmetry.space_group_name_H-M   'P 1'
#
loop_
_entity.id
_entity.type
_entity.pdbx_description
1 polymer ?
#
loop_
_entity_poly.entity_id
_entity_poly.type
_entity_poly.pdbx_seq_one_letter_code
_entity_poly.pdbx_strand_id
1 'polypeptide(L)'
;MYREDINAWRVMNCPKTIPEISDIVMIMREVIKDGYFEPIIAIERVWAQPNNAVRSAFKFGTNYGAWIAALSFAGIPYIEVLPAKWQKEYKLPKDKPSRKRQLRDNASKIVKQTEEESKTRITLKNADAIMICTWLKNGGYNDESSRK
;
A
#
# COMPACT_ATOMS: atom_id res chain seq x y z
N MET A 1 0.79 -4.76 -3.13
CA MET A 1 0.64 -6.11 -3.69
C MET A 1 1.82 -6.93 -3.20
N TYR A 2 1.58 -8.01 -2.48
CA TYR A 2 2.57 -8.99 -2.08
C TYR A 2 2.38 -10.28 -2.90
N ARG A 3 3.49 -10.96 -3.19
CA ARG A 3 3.63 -12.20 -3.94
C ARG A 3 4.65 -13.07 -3.24
N GLU A 4 4.32 -14.33 -2.95
CA GLU A 4 5.24 -15.25 -2.26
C GLU A 4 6.41 -15.67 -3.15
N ASP A 5 6.21 -15.69 -4.47
CA ASP A 5 7.16 -16.14 -5.48
C ASP A 5 8.17 -15.06 -5.92
N ILE A 6 8.01 -13.81 -5.45
CA ILE A 6 8.89 -12.68 -5.80
C ILE A 6 9.48 -12.07 -4.54
N ASN A 7 10.81 -12.05 -4.47
CA ASN A 7 11.55 -11.39 -3.39
C ASN A 7 11.99 -9.96 -3.71
N ALA A 8 11.77 -9.47 -4.94
CA ALA A 8 12.13 -8.12 -5.37
C ALA A 8 11.03 -7.07 -5.06
N TRP A 9 11.45 -5.83 -4.75
CA TRP A 9 10.54 -4.71 -4.52
C TRP A 9 10.37 -3.84 -5.76
N ARG A 10 9.16 -3.79 -6.31
CA ARG A 10 8.78 -2.75 -7.27
C ARG A 10 8.03 -1.62 -6.55
N VAL A 11 8.70 -0.48 -6.39
CA VAL A 11 8.14 0.68 -5.71
C VAL A 11 7.68 1.73 -6.71
N MET A 12 6.49 2.29 -6.48
CA MET A 12 5.95 3.43 -7.20
C MET A 12 5.32 4.43 -6.22
N ASN A 13 5.26 5.70 -6.60
CA ASN A 13 4.43 6.65 -5.89
C ASN A 13 2.96 6.41 -6.23
N CYS A 14 2.05 6.80 -5.32
CA CYS A 14 0.63 6.78 -5.63
C CYS A 14 0.37 7.63 -6.89
N PRO A 15 -0.31 7.07 -7.91
CA PRO A 15 -0.70 7.80 -9.11
C PRO A 15 -1.62 8.96 -8.76
N LYS A 16 -1.60 10.00 -9.58
CA LYS A 16 -2.31 11.26 -9.31
C LYS A 16 -3.65 11.34 -10.02
N THR A 17 -3.82 10.58 -11.10
CA THR A 17 -5.01 10.61 -11.94
C THR A 17 -5.72 9.26 -11.96
N ILE A 18 -7.03 9.28 -12.23
CA ILE A 18 -7.83 8.07 -12.34
C ILE A 18 -7.36 7.16 -13.49
N PRO A 19 -7.01 7.69 -14.69
CA PRO A 19 -6.46 6.87 -15.77
C PRO A 19 -5.19 6.10 -15.35
N GLU A 20 -4.24 6.77 -14.68
CA GLU A 20 -3.01 6.08 -14.23
C GLU A 20 -3.32 4.94 -13.23
N ILE A 21 -4.30 5.13 -12.33
CA ILE A 21 -4.75 4.07 -11.41
C ILE A 21 -5.36 2.91 -12.22
N SER A 22 -6.22 3.22 -13.18
CA SER A 22 -6.87 2.24 -14.05
C SER A 22 -5.85 1.40 -14.81
N ASP A 23 -4.86 2.04 -15.44
CA ASP A 23 -3.83 1.35 -16.21
C ASP A 23 -3.06 0.35 -15.34
N ILE A 24 -2.68 0.76 -14.12
CA ILE A 24 -2.00 -0.12 -13.17
C ILE A 24 -2.88 -1.31 -12.79
N VAL A 25 -4.15 -1.08 -12.49
CA VAL A 25 -5.07 -2.16 -12.11
C VAL A 25 -5.34 -3.10 -13.27
N MET A 26 -5.44 -2.59 -14.50
CA MET A 26 -5.61 -3.43 -15.69
C MET A 26 -4.38 -4.29 -15.95
N ILE A 27 -3.17 -3.74 -15.81
CA ILE A 27 -1.93 -4.51 -15.89
C ILE A 27 -1.89 -5.58 -14.79
N MET A 28 -2.25 -5.22 -13.55
CA MET A 28 -2.34 -6.20 -12.46
C MET A 28 -3.32 -7.32 -12.79
N ARG A 29 -4.51 -6.99 -13.31
CA ARG A 29 -5.53 -7.96 -13.68
C ARG A 29 -5.01 -8.95 -14.71
N GLU A 30 -4.34 -8.47 -15.75
CA GLU A 30 -3.81 -9.34 -16.80
C GLU A 30 -2.77 -10.31 -16.23
N VAL A 31 -1.84 -9.79 -15.42
CA VAL A 31 -0.79 -10.59 -14.79
C VAL A 31 -1.33 -11.60 -13.77
N ILE A 32 -2.50 -11.33 -13.15
CA ILE A 32 -3.22 -12.27 -12.27
C ILE A 32 -3.99 -13.32 -13.07
N LYS A 33 -4.62 -12.93 -14.18
CA LYS A 33 -5.51 -13.77 -15.00
C LYS A 33 -4.79 -15.01 -15.55
N ASP A 34 -3.49 -14.89 -15.78
CA ASP A 34 -2.66 -15.98 -16.27
C ASP A 34 -2.40 -17.08 -15.21
N GLY A 35 -2.90 -16.93 -13.98
CA GLY A 35 -2.91 -17.98 -12.96
C GLY A 35 -1.55 -18.29 -12.33
N TYR A 36 -0.52 -17.50 -12.65
CA TYR A 36 0.85 -17.74 -12.16
C TYR A 36 1.02 -17.48 -10.65
N PHE A 37 0.14 -16.68 -10.02
CA PHE A 37 0.18 -16.39 -8.59
C PHE A 37 -1.14 -15.77 -8.11
N GLU A 38 -1.42 -15.88 -6.80
CA GLU A 38 -2.53 -15.22 -6.14
C GLU A 38 -2.00 -14.08 -5.24
N PRO A 39 -2.15 -12.80 -5.63
CA PRO A 39 -1.60 -11.72 -4.84
C PRO A 39 -2.46 -11.37 -3.64
N ILE A 40 -1.79 -10.86 -2.61
CA ILE A 40 -2.46 -10.17 -1.50
C ILE A 40 -2.33 -8.67 -1.71
N ILE A 41 -3.46 -8.00 -1.85
CA ILE A 41 -3.54 -6.54 -2.00
C ILE A 41 -4.13 -5.96 -0.73
N ALA A 42 -3.42 -5.00 -0.12
CA ALA A 42 -3.95 -4.18 0.97
C ALA A 42 -4.05 -2.72 0.54
N ILE A 43 -5.16 -2.10 0.92
CA ILE A 43 -5.38 -0.66 0.85
C ILE A 43 -5.49 -0.14 2.29
N GLU A 44 -4.77 0.93 2.62
CA GLU A 44 -4.90 1.55 3.94
C GLU A 44 -6.28 2.18 4.08
N ARG A 45 -7.04 1.76 5.09
CA ARG A 45 -8.36 2.30 5.38
C ARG A 45 -8.24 3.60 6.16
N VAL A 46 -8.60 4.71 5.52
CA VAL A 46 -8.47 6.05 6.07
C VAL A 46 -9.67 6.93 5.69
N TRP A 47 -9.83 8.01 6.44
CA TRP A 47 -10.92 8.99 6.29
C TRP A 47 -10.37 10.42 6.31
N ALA A 48 -11.18 11.36 5.83
CA ALA A 48 -10.87 12.77 5.92
C ALA A 48 -10.66 13.19 7.39
N GLN A 49 -9.51 13.79 7.69
CA GLN A 49 -9.23 14.32 9.02
C GLN A 49 -9.84 15.73 9.15
N PRO A 50 -10.44 16.08 10.30
CA PRO A 50 -11.08 17.39 10.49
C PRO A 50 -10.19 18.60 10.17
N ASN A 51 -8.89 18.49 10.45
CA ASN A 51 -7.92 19.57 10.26
C ASN A 51 -7.36 19.66 8.83
N ASN A 52 -7.80 18.82 7.90
CA ASN A 52 -7.34 18.89 6.51
C ASN A 52 -8.05 20.03 5.77
N ALA A 53 -7.31 20.78 4.95
CA ALA A 53 -7.92 21.72 4.01
C ALA A 53 -8.92 20.99 3.10
N VAL A 54 -10.11 21.55 2.91
CA VAL A 54 -11.24 20.92 2.19
C VAL A 54 -10.83 20.39 0.82
N ARG A 55 -10.11 21.20 0.02
CA ARG A 55 -9.60 20.78 -1.30
C ARG A 55 -8.67 19.56 -1.22
N SER A 56 -7.79 19.53 -0.23
CA SER A 56 -6.85 18.42 -0.02
C SER A 56 -7.55 17.16 0.45
N ALA A 57 -8.55 17.29 1.33
CA ALA A 57 -9.38 16.18 1.79
C ALA A 57 -10.20 15.58 0.63
N PHE A 58 -10.82 16.40 -0.21
CA PHE A 58 -11.55 15.94 -1.39
C PHE A 58 -10.63 15.22 -2.37
N LYS A 59 -9.50 15.83 -2.75
CA LYS A 59 -8.51 15.21 -3.65
C LYS A 59 -8.01 13.86 -3.12
N PHE A 60 -7.74 13.78 -1.82
CA PHE A 60 -7.35 12.55 -1.16
C PHE A 60 -8.47 11.48 -1.25
N GLY A 61 -9.70 11.85 -0.89
CA GLY A 61 -10.86 10.96 -0.95
C GLY A 61 -11.17 10.46 -2.35
N THR A 62 -11.08 11.31 -3.37
CA THR A 62 -11.23 10.92 -4.78
C THR A 62 -10.19 9.89 -5.20
N ASN A 63 -8.92 10.07 -4.80
CA ASN A 63 -7.84 9.13 -5.15
C ASN A 63 -8.01 7.78 -4.43
N TYR A 64 -8.36 7.78 -3.14
CA TYR A 64 -8.68 6.57 -2.39
C TYR A 64 -9.87 5.83 -3.00
N GLY A 65 -10.97 6.53 -3.27
CA GLY A 65 -12.16 5.95 -3.92
C GLY A 65 -11.86 5.38 -5.31
N ALA A 66 -10.97 6.03 -6.08
CA ALA A 66 -10.56 5.53 -7.39
C ALA A 66 -9.84 4.17 -7.31
N TRP A 67 -8.97 3.97 -6.32
CA TRP A 67 -8.33 2.66 -6.10
C TRP A 67 -9.33 1.57 -5.74
N ILE A 68 -10.22 1.87 -4.78
CA ILE A 68 -11.29 0.96 -4.34
C ILE A 68 -12.18 0.56 -5.52
N ALA A 69 -12.63 1.54 -6.31
CA ALA A 69 -13.47 1.31 -7.48
C ALA A 69 -12.73 0.49 -8.56
N ALA A 70 -11.50 0.89 -8.92
CA ALA A 70 -10.75 0.21 -9.97
C ALA A 70 -10.49 -1.27 -9.62
N LEU A 71 -10.03 -1.56 -8.40
CA LEU A 71 -9.81 -2.94 -7.95
C LEU A 71 -11.11 -3.76 -7.96
N SER A 72 -12.20 -3.17 -7.45
CA SER A 72 -13.51 -3.84 -7.39
C SER A 72 -14.05 -4.15 -8.80
N PHE A 73 -13.98 -3.19 -9.73
CA PHE A 73 -14.42 -3.40 -11.12
C PHE A 73 -13.54 -4.39 -11.89
N ALA A 74 -12.24 -4.47 -11.55
CA ALA A 74 -11.33 -5.44 -12.13
C ALA A 74 -11.54 -6.86 -11.58
N GLY A 75 -12.38 -7.03 -10.56
CA GLY A 75 -12.60 -8.31 -9.87
C GLY A 75 -11.38 -8.76 -9.07
N ILE A 76 -10.51 -7.84 -8.65
CA ILE A 76 -9.30 -8.17 -7.90
C ILE A 76 -9.61 -8.03 -6.40
N PRO A 77 -9.51 -9.12 -5.61
CA PRO A 77 -9.74 -9.05 -4.17
C PRO A 77 -8.66 -8.20 -3.48
N TYR A 78 -9.08 -7.39 -2.52
CA TYR A 78 -8.19 -6.61 -1.67
C TYR A 78 -8.73 -6.56 -0.24
N ILE A 79 -7.85 -6.31 0.71
CA ILE A 79 -8.20 -6.08 2.10
C ILE A 79 -7.99 -4.62 2.48
N GLU A 80 -8.87 -4.13 3.32
CA GLU A 80 -8.75 -2.81 3.92
C GLU A 80 -8.09 -2.89 5.29
N VAL A 81 -6.98 -2.17 5.48
CA VAL A 81 -6.16 -2.28 6.69
C VAL A 81 -6.11 -0.95 7.42
N LEU A 82 -6.51 -0.93 8.69
CA LEU A 82 -6.41 0.27 9.52
C LEU A 82 -4.94 0.60 9.85
N PRO A 83 -4.55 1.89 9.89
CA PRO A 83 -3.20 2.30 10.28
C PRO A 83 -2.74 1.69 11.61
N ALA A 84 -3.61 1.68 12.62
CA ALA A 84 -3.30 1.14 13.93
C ALA A 84 -2.99 -0.38 13.90
N LYS A 85 -3.60 -1.13 12.97
CA LYS A 85 -3.43 -2.59 12.87
C LYS A 85 -2.03 -2.95 12.41
N TRP A 86 -1.50 -2.27 11.39
CA TRP A 86 -0.17 -2.57 10.87
C TRP A 86 0.94 -1.80 11.62
N GLN A 87 0.67 -0.59 12.11
CA GLN A 87 1.68 0.24 12.79
C GLN A 87 2.13 -0.31 14.14
N LYS A 88 1.26 -1.05 14.84
CA LYS A 88 1.59 -1.63 16.16
C LYS A 88 2.81 -2.57 16.13
N GLU A 89 3.06 -3.20 14.98
CA GLU A 89 4.17 -4.15 14.80
C GLU A 89 5.55 -3.47 14.70
N TYR A 90 5.60 -2.14 14.51
CA TYR A 90 6.84 -1.43 14.15
C TYR A 90 7.45 -0.58 15.27
N LYS A 91 6.95 -0.69 16.52
CA LYS A 91 7.46 0.05 17.71
C LYS A 91 7.72 1.53 17.41
N LEU A 92 6.70 2.21 16.89
CA LEU A 92 6.82 3.57 16.35
C LEU A 92 6.67 4.65 17.44
N PRO A 93 7.34 5.81 17.29
CA PRO A 93 7.13 6.99 18.10
C PRO A 93 5.68 7.46 18.09
N LYS A 94 5.24 8.08 19.20
CA LYS A 94 3.88 8.62 19.31
C LYS A 94 3.69 9.83 18.39
N ASP A 95 4.70 10.69 18.28
CA ASP A 95 4.61 11.89 17.44
C ASP A 95 4.59 11.54 15.95
N LYS A 96 3.70 12.20 15.21
CA LYS A 96 3.48 11.92 13.78
C LYS A 96 4.74 12.14 12.91
N PRO A 97 5.52 13.23 13.08
CA PRO A 97 6.69 13.47 12.25
C PRO A 97 7.78 12.39 12.40
N SER A 98 8.14 12.03 13.63
CA SER A 98 9.20 11.02 13.86
C SER A 98 8.74 9.63 13.46
N ARG A 99 7.47 9.30 13.71
CA ARG A 99 6.86 8.07 13.21
C ARG A 99 6.96 7.94 11.69
N LYS A 100 6.60 8.98 10.93
CA LYS A 100 6.71 8.97 9.46
C LYS A 100 8.16 8.84 8.97
N ARG A 101 9.12 9.48 9.65
CA ARG A 101 10.56 9.32 9.34
C ARG A 101 11.04 7.89 9.59
N GLN A 102 10.75 7.34 10.77
CA GLN A 102 11.14 5.96 11.11
C GLN A 102 10.55 4.93 10.15
N LEU A 103 9.28 5.10 9.75
CA LEU A 103 8.66 4.24 8.73
C LEU A 103 9.41 4.29 7.39
N ARG A 104 9.81 5.49 6.95
CA ARG A 104 10.59 5.66 5.71
C ARG A 104 11.98 5.04 5.81
N ASP A 105 12.64 5.16 6.96
CA ASP A 105 13.98 4.60 7.15
C ASP A 105 13.92 3.07 7.22
N ASN A 106 12.92 2.50 7.88
CA ASN A 106 12.65 1.06 7.87
C ASN A 106 12.37 0.56 6.43
N ALA A 107 11.48 1.24 5.69
CA ALA A 107 11.18 0.90 4.30
C ALA A 107 12.43 0.95 3.41
N SER A 108 13.28 1.96 3.61
CA SER A 108 14.54 2.10 2.87
C SER A 108 15.50 0.94 3.15
N LYS A 109 15.59 0.46 4.40
CA LYS A 109 16.43 -0.70 4.74
C LYS A 109 15.91 -1.97 4.07
N ILE A 110 14.59 -2.20 4.10
CA ILE A 110 13.94 -3.37 3.51
C ILE A 110 14.18 -3.44 1.99
N VAL A 111 13.99 -2.32 1.28
CA VAL A 111 14.16 -2.29 -0.18
C VAL A 111 15.63 -2.41 -0.60
N LYS A 112 16.57 -1.92 0.22
CA LYS A 112 18.02 -2.07 -0.06
C LYS A 112 18.55 -3.50 0.09
N GLN A 113 17.79 -4.38 0.73
CA GLN A 113 18.19 -5.78 0.95
C GLN A 113 17.84 -6.69 -0.24
N THR A 114 17.24 -6.16 -1.32
CA THR A 114 16.87 -6.95 -2.50
C THR A 114 17.86 -6.79 -3.64
N GLU A 115 18.06 -7.88 -4.40
CA GLU A 115 19.02 -7.97 -5.51
C GLU A 115 18.77 -6.95 -6.63
N GLU A 116 17.50 -6.57 -6.85
CA GLU A 116 17.13 -5.47 -7.74
C GLU A 116 16.87 -4.19 -6.94
N GLU A 117 17.69 -3.17 -7.20
CA GLU A 117 17.41 -1.83 -6.70
C GLU A 117 16.14 -1.27 -7.35
N SER A 118 15.18 -0.85 -6.53
CA SER A 118 14.04 -0.07 -7.00
C SER A 118 14.53 1.24 -7.62
N LYS A 119 14.22 1.46 -8.90
CA LYS A 119 14.45 2.73 -9.61
C LYS A 119 13.77 3.94 -8.94
N THR A 120 12.73 3.70 -8.15
CA THR A 120 12.00 4.75 -7.41
C THR A 120 12.62 4.98 -6.05
N ARG A 121 12.95 6.24 -5.74
CA ARG A 121 13.45 6.66 -4.42
C ARG A 121 12.41 6.43 -3.31
N ILE A 122 12.88 5.90 -2.18
CA ILE A 122 12.05 5.73 -0.98
C ILE A 122 11.91 7.06 -0.23
N THR A 123 10.66 7.52 -0.10
CA THR A 123 10.28 8.80 0.52
C THR A 123 9.05 8.62 1.41
N LEU A 124 8.63 9.67 2.11
CA LEU A 124 7.39 9.64 2.90
C LEU A 124 6.14 9.30 2.06
N LYS A 125 6.19 9.46 0.73
CA LYS A 125 5.04 9.22 -0.17
C LYS A 125 4.78 7.74 -0.45
N ASN A 126 5.79 6.89 -0.30
CA ASN A 126 5.71 5.46 -0.63
C ASN A 126 6.12 4.54 0.53
N ALA A 127 6.68 5.10 1.60
CA ALA A 127 7.09 4.36 2.79
C ALA A 127 5.94 3.55 3.41
N ASP A 128 4.77 4.16 3.61
CA ASP A 128 3.64 3.45 4.22
C ASP A 128 3.22 2.22 3.40
N ALA A 129 3.18 2.33 2.06
CA ALA A 129 2.82 1.23 1.18
C ALA A 129 3.82 0.06 1.27
N ILE A 130 5.12 0.37 1.38
CA ILE A 130 6.16 -0.65 1.58
C ILE A 130 5.96 -1.33 2.93
N MET A 131 5.77 -0.55 4.00
CA MET A 131 5.61 -1.08 5.35
C MET A 131 4.34 -1.93 5.49
N ILE A 132 3.21 -1.51 4.91
CA ILE A 132 1.98 -2.32 4.85
C ILE A 132 2.23 -3.63 4.10
N CYS A 133 2.93 -3.56 2.97
CA CYS A 133 3.27 -4.75 2.19
C CYS A 133 4.22 -5.70 2.96
N THR A 134 5.17 -5.16 3.72
CA THR A 134 6.03 -5.96 4.61
C THR A 134 5.21 -6.61 5.72
N TRP A 135 4.25 -5.88 6.29
CA TRP A 135 3.33 -6.42 7.29
C TRP A 135 2.49 -7.58 6.72
N LEU A 136 2.01 -7.45 5.49
CA LEU A 136 1.34 -8.54 4.77
C LEU A 136 2.25 -9.76 4.57
N LYS A 137 3.47 -9.53 4.07
CA LYS A 137 4.49 -10.57 3.87
C LYS A 137 4.77 -11.36 5.15
N ASN A 138 4.71 -10.71 6.31
CA ASN A 138 4.92 -11.31 7.61
C ASN A 138 3.65 -11.95 8.21
N GLY A 139 2.60 -12.18 7.42
CA GLY A 139 1.38 -12.86 7.86
C GLY A 139 0.37 -11.98 8.59
N GLY A 140 0.48 -10.64 8.51
CA GLY A 140 -0.41 -9.72 9.22
C GLY A 140 -1.91 -9.85 8.88
N TYR A 141 -2.24 -10.45 7.74
CA TYR A 141 -3.62 -10.67 7.28
C TYR A 141 -4.28 -11.95 7.83
N ASN A 142 -3.51 -12.86 8.43
CA ASN A 142 -4.01 -14.14 8.97
C ASN A 142 -4.82 -13.99 10.26
N ASP A 143 -4.95 -12.77 10.79
CA ASP A 143 -5.79 -12.44 11.93
C ASP A 143 -7.27 -12.40 11.49
N GLU A 144 -8.12 -13.30 12.01
CA GLU A 144 -9.52 -13.58 11.60
C GLU A 144 -10.44 -12.34 11.54
N SER A 145 -10.02 -11.23 12.16
CA SER A 145 -10.68 -9.92 12.09
C SER A 145 -10.77 -9.28 10.69
N SER A 146 -10.12 -9.87 9.68
CA SER A 146 -9.99 -9.33 8.32
C SER A 146 -10.99 -9.91 7.31
N ARG A 147 -11.73 -10.97 7.68
CA ARG A 147 -12.81 -11.54 6.88
C ARG A 147 -14.11 -10.82 7.27
N LYS A 148 -14.42 -9.73 6.57
CA LYS A 148 -15.76 -9.13 6.58
C LYS A 148 -16.27 -9.05 5.15
#